data_AF-A0A965MHL6-F1
#
_entry.id   AF-A0A965MHL6-F1
#
_cell.length_a   1.000
_cell.length_b   1.000
_cell.length_c   1.000
_cell.angle_alpha   90.00
_cell.angle_beta   90.00
_cell.angle_gamma   90.00
#
_symmetry.space_group_name_H-M   'P 1'
#
loop_
_entity.id
_entity.type
_entity.pdbx_description
1 polymer ?
#
loop_
_entity_poly.entity_id
_entity_poly.type
_entity_poly.pdbx_seq_one_letter_code
_entity_poly.pdbx_strand_id
1 'polypeptide(L)'
;EILLQQSYCRRDSVCVIAFRGSQAQTLLPPTRSLVRAKKALAGLPGGGGTPIALALKHASEQAQALQRQGISPLLVMLSDGKANVTIEGLGGRTQAQADALQWAKHWATQGFASLWIDTAPQPTGQAQELANTLQGRYLPMPYVASQRLADAVQTAIAS
;
A
#
# COMPACT_ATOMS: atom_id res chain seq x y z
N GLU A 1 -0.78 -4.72 -14.60
CA GLU A 1 -1.76 -4.29 -15.63
C GLU A 1 -3.20 -4.73 -15.34
N ILE A 2 -3.41 -5.97 -14.86
CA ILE A 2 -4.76 -6.53 -14.61
C ILE A 2 -5.50 -5.86 -13.43
N LEU A 3 -4.80 -5.45 -12.36
CA LEU A 3 -5.42 -4.71 -11.24
C LEU A 3 -6.19 -3.47 -11.69
N LEU A 4 -5.56 -2.71 -12.58
CA LEU A 4 -6.13 -1.50 -13.13
C LEU A 4 -7.34 -1.85 -14.03
N GLN A 5 -7.21 -2.87 -14.88
CA GLN A 5 -8.31 -3.32 -15.74
C GLN A 5 -9.52 -3.84 -14.94
N GLN A 6 -9.31 -4.48 -13.78
CA GLN A 6 -10.40 -4.98 -12.94
C GLN A 6 -11.10 -3.87 -12.14
N SER A 7 -10.34 -2.89 -11.63
CA SER A 7 -10.90 -1.66 -11.03
C SER A 7 -11.82 -0.93 -12.02
N TYR A 8 -11.45 -0.91 -13.31
CA TYR A 8 -12.26 -0.33 -14.38
C TYR A 8 -13.59 -1.07 -14.58
N CYS A 9 -13.62 -2.40 -14.53
CA CYS A 9 -14.85 -3.18 -14.66
C CYS A 9 -15.85 -2.95 -13.51
N ARG A 10 -15.39 -2.48 -12.34
CA ARG A 10 -16.22 -2.29 -11.13
C ARG A 10 -16.54 -0.82 -10.79
N ARG A 11 -16.11 0.13 -11.63
CA ARG A 11 -16.20 1.59 -11.39
C ARG A 11 -15.39 2.08 -10.17
N ASP A 12 -14.39 1.31 -9.75
CA ASP A 12 -13.53 1.65 -8.63
C ASP A 12 -12.62 2.83 -9.02
N SER A 13 -12.33 3.70 -8.06
CA SER A 13 -11.35 4.77 -8.20
C SER A 13 -10.00 4.32 -7.67
N VAL A 14 -8.92 4.66 -8.36
CA VAL A 14 -7.55 4.36 -7.95
C VAL A 14 -6.87 5.63 -7.44
N CYS A 15 -6.25 5.52 -6.27
CA CYS A 15 -5.33 6.52 -5.71
C CYS A 15 -3.92 5.91 -5.70
N VAL A 16 -2.90 6.71 -6.02
CA VAL A 16 -1.50 6.26 -5.97
C VAL A 16 -0.74 7.17 -5.01
N ILE A 17 -0.26 6.57 -3.92
CA ILE A 17 0.64 7.19 -2.95
C ILE A 17 2.03 6.59 -3.20
N ALA A 18 3.03 7.44 -3.39
CA ALA A 18 4.41 7.03 -3.45
C ALA A 18 5.14 7.53 -2.22
N PHE A 19 6.11 6.75 -1.75
CA PHE A 19 6.96 7.12 -0.64
C PHE A 19 8.41 6.83 -1.01
N ARG A 20 9.30 7.78 -0.69
CA ARG A 20 10.74 7.66 -0.91
C ARG A 20 11.47 8.68 -0.07
N GLY A 21 12.75 8.45 0.21
CA GLY A 21 13.54 9.38 1.01
C GLY A 21 12.88 9.53 2.38
N SER A 22 12.51 10.76 2.74
CA SER A 22 11.82 11.07 4.01
C SER A 22 10.36 11.49 3.84
N GLN A 23 9.73 11.18 2.70
CA GLN A 23 8.39 11.67 2.38
C GLN A 23 7.47 10.58 1.82
N ALA A 24 6.16 10.78 2.04
CA ALA A 24 5.08 10.10 1.34
C ALA A 24 4.18 11.16 0.68
N GLN A 25 3.78 10.94 -0.58
CA GLN A 25 3.01 11.90 -1.36
C GLN A 25 2.00 11.20 -2.27
N THR A 26 0.84 11.83 -2.46
CA THR A 26 -0.14 11.39 -3.46
C THR A 26 0.36 11.78 -4.86
N LEU A 27 0.75 10.79 -5.67
CA LEU A 27 1.08 11.01 -7.09
C LEU A 27 -0.17 11.10 -7.96
N LEU A 28 -1.23 10.39 -7.56
CA LEU A 28 -2.49 10.38 -8.27
C LEU A 28 -3.65 10.39 -7.26
N PRO A 29 -4.44 11.48 -7.17
CA PRO A 29 -5.65 11.47 -6.35
C PRO A 29 -6.66 10.46 -6.91
N PRO A 30 -7.66 10.04 -6.11
CA PRO A 30 -8.67 9.07 -6.53
C PRO A 30 -9.24 9.39 -7.92
N THR A 31 -9.01 8.49 -8.88
CA THR A 31 -9.47 8.65 -10.25
C THR A 31 -9.92 7.33 -10.85
N ARG A 32 -10.94 7.37 -11.70
CA ARG A 32 -11.36 6.24 -12.53
C ARG A 32 -10.54 6.11 -13.83
N SER A 33 -9.63 7.05 -14.08
CA SER A 33 -8.83 7.06 -15.31
C SER A 33 -7.74 5.99 -15.25
N LEU A 34 -7.99 4.87 -15.92
CA LEU A 34 -7.04 3.78 -16.09
C LEU A 34 -5.70 4.26 -16.66
N VAL A 35 -5.75 5.15 -17.65
CA VAL A 35 -4.56 5.69 -18.32
C VAL A 35 -3.71 6.48 -17.34
N ARG A 36 -4.32 7.35 -16.52
CA ARG A 36 -3.60 8.10 -15.50
C ARG A 36 -3.02 7.19 -14.42
N ALA A 37 -3.77 6.17 -14.01
CA ALA A 37 -3.29 5.18 -13.04
C ALA A 37 -2.10 4.38 -13.56
N LYS A 38 -2.15 3.88 -14.82
CA LYS A 38 -1.02 3.20 -15.47
C LYS A 38 0.21 4.13 -15.53
N LYS A 39 0.02 5.39 -15.93
CA LYS A 39 1.11 6.37 -16.04
C LYS A 39 1.74 6.68 -14.67
N ALA A 40 0.93 6.84 -13.62
CA ALA A 40 1.42 7.08 -12.27
C ALA A 40 2.22 5.90 -11.72
N LEU A 41 1.76 4.66 -11.94
CA LEU A 41 2.48 3.45 -11.53
C LEU A 41 3.80 3.27 -12.30
N ALA A 42 3.82 3.55 -13.61
CA ALA A 42 5.04 3.48 -14.42
C ALA A 42 6.08 4.53 -14.02
N GLY A 43 5.64 5.66 -13.46
CA GLY A 43 6.48 6.74 -12.98
C GLY A 43 6.86 6.65 -11.49
N LEU A 44 6.60 5.50 -10.84
CA LEU A 44 6.95 5.34 -9.43
C LEU A 44 8.46 5.48 -9.23
N PRO A 45 8.91 6.40 -8.35
CA PRO A 45 10.32 6.61 -8.13
C PRO A 45 10.95 5.41 -7.43
N GLY A 46 12.06 4.92 -7.98
CA GLY A 46 12.88 3.87 -7.36
C GLY A 46 13.93 4.44 -6.41
N GLY A 47 14.21 3.71 -5.33
CA GLY A 47 15.34 3.97 -4.42
C GLY A 47 15.15 5.08 -3.39
N GLY A 48 16.07 5.13 -2.42
CA GLY A 48 16.05 6.06 -1.29
C GLY A 48 15.52 5.43 0.00
N GLY A 49 15.17 6.28 0.97
CA GLY A 49 14.54 5.85 2.22
C GLY A 49 13.14 5.29 2.00
N THR A 50 12.70 4.43 2.92
CA THR A 50 11.44 3.70 2.92
C THR A 50 10.62 4.13 4.15
N PRO A 51 9.96 5.30 4.12
CA PRO A 51 9.19 5.82 5.25
C PRO A 51 7.79 5.18 5.30
N ILE A 52 7.73 3.89 5.63
CA ILE A 52 6.48 3.09 5.64
C ILE A 52 5.44 3.70 6.58
N ALA A 53 5.88 4.20 7.75
CA ALA A 53 4.99 4.86 8.70
C ALA A 53 4.28 6.08 8.09
N LEU A 54 5.01 6.95 7.36
CA LEU A 54 4.42 8.10 6.66
C LEU A 54 3.46 7.66 5.57
N ALA A 55 3.81 6.60 4.82
CA ALA A 55 2.94 6.05 3.79
C ALA A 55 1.61 5.54 4.35
N LEU A 56 1.67 4.78 5.45
CA LEU A 56 0.48 4.25 6.12
C LEU A 56 -0.36 5.36 6.75
N LYS A 57 0.27 6.34 7.40
CA LYS A 57 -0.41 7.55 7.90
C LYS A 57 -1.20 8.25 6.79
N HIS A 58 -0.52 8.55 5.67
CA HIS A 58 -1.11 9.25 4.54
C HIS A 58 -2.25 8.43 3.91
N ALA A 59 -2.07 7.11 3.80
CA ALA A 59 -3.12 6.21 3.34
C ALA A 59 -4.33 6.19 4.27
N SER A 60 -4.14 6.14 5.59
CA SER A 60 -5.23 6.18 6.58
C SER A 60 -6.04 7.46 6.47
N GLU A 61 -5.39 8.62 6.33
CA GLU A 61 -6.06 9.92 6.18
C GLU A 61 -6.92 9.96 4.90
N GLN A 62 -6.39 9.47 3.78
CA GLN A 62 -7.13 9.37 2.52
C GLN A 62 -8.30 8.38 2.60
N ALA A 63 -8.08 7.21 3.21
CA ALA A 63 -9.09 6.18 3.39
C ALA A 63 -10.25 6.66 4.25
N GLN A 64 -9.98 7.36 5.35
CA GLN A 64 -11.03 7.97 6.18
C GLN A 64 -11.81 9.05 5.41
N ALA A 65 -11.13 9.87 4.60
CA ALA A 65 -11.81 10.87 3.78
C ALA A 65 -12.76 10.22 2.75
N LEU A 66 -12.35 9.11 2.14
CA LEU A 66 -13.18 8.32 1.22
C LEU A 66 -14.34 7.63 1.95
N GLN A 67 -14.11 7.05 3.14
CA GLN A 67 -15.16 6.42 3.94
C GLN A 67 -16.27 7.41 4.30
N ARG A 68 -15.93 8.66 4.67
CA ARG A 68 -16.92 9.72 4.93
C ARG A 68 -17.78 10.07 3.71
N GLN A 69 -17.32 9.74 2.50
CA GLN A 69 -18.05 9.89 1.25
C GLN A 69 -18.83 8.62 0.86
N GLY A 70 -18.89 7.62 1.74
CA GLY A 70 -19.55 6.34 1.48
C GLY A 70 -18.76 5.39 0.58
N ILE A 71 -17.46 5.63 0.40
CA ILE A 71 -16.58 4.79 -0.42
C ILE A 71 -15.77 3.88 0.50
N SER A 72 -15.90 2.56 0.33
CA SER A 72 -15.10 1.57 1.06
C SER A 72 -13.65 1.54 0.53
N PRO A 73 -12.64 1.88 1.36
CA PRO A 73 -11.25 1.90 0.92
C PRO A 73 -10.60 0.51 1.02
N LEU A 74 -9.70 0.22 0.06
CA LEU A 74 -8.76 -0.90 0.11
C LEU A 74 -7.34 -0.35 0.00
N LEU A 75 -6.46 -0.73 0.93
CA LEU A 75 -5.02 -0.48 0.82
C LEU A 75 -4.34 -1.61 0.05
N VAL A 76 -3.58 -1.27 -0.98
CA VAL A 76 -2.64 -2.18 -1.63
C VAL A 76 -1.23 -1.62 -1.46
N MET A 77 -0.43 -2.28 -0.63
CA MET A 77 0.95 -1.88 -0.32
C MET A 77 1.93 -2.71 -1.16
N LEU A 78 2.87 -2.04 -1.84
CA LEU A 78 3.95 -2.69 -2.59
C LEU A 78 5.27 -2.30 -1.96
N SER A 79 5.89 -3.19 -1.19
CA SER A 79 7.13 -2.93 -0.48
C SER A 79 7.75 -4.23 0.04
N ASP A 80 9.08 -4.26 0.18
CA ASP A 80 9.80 -5.36 0.82
C ASP A 80 9.73 -5.32 2.36
N GLY A 81 8.98 -4.36 2.91
CA GLY A 81 8.73 -4.22 4.36
C GLY A 81 9.89 -3.61 5.14
N LYS A 82 11.01 -3.25 4.50
CA LYS A 82 12.20 -2.76 5.19
C LYS A 82 12.11 -1.26 5.46
N ALA A 83 11.35 -0.90 6.50
CA ALA A 83 11.30 0.48 6.99
C ALA A 83 12.70 0.93 7.43
N ASN A 84 13.13 2.11 6.98
CA ASN A 84 14.43 2.67 7.36
C ASN A 84 14.40 4.19 7.63
N VAL A 85 13.23 4.81 7.49
CA VAL A 85 12.99 6.21 7.83
C VAL A 85 11.79 6.32 8.78
N THR A 86 11.98 7.02 9.89
CA THR A 86 10.99 7.23 10.95
C THR A 86 9.88 8.17 10.51
N ILE A 87 8.83 8.30 11.33
CA ILE A 87 7.74 9.24 11.07
C ILE A 87 8.20 10.70 11.04
N GLU A 88 9.29 11.04 11.75
CA GLU A 88 9.92 12.37 11.73
C GLU A 88 10.83 12.60 10.51
N GLY A 89 10.98 11.60 9.63
CA GLY A 89 11.83 11.69 8.45
C GLY A 89 13.32 11.43 8.73
N LEU A 90 13.65 10.87 9.90
CA LEU A 90 15.03 10.54 10.29
C LEU A 90 15.41 9.11 9.91
N GLY A 91 16.70 8.83 9.73
CA GLY A 91 17.17 7.47 9.51
C GLY A 91 17.13 6.62 10.78
N GLY A 92 16.74 5.34 10.67
CA GLY A 92 16.81 4.41 11.80
C GLY A 92 15.85 3.23 11.64
N ARG A 93 16.38 2.04 11.33
CA ARG A 93 15.55 0.86 11.00
C ARG A 93 14.64 0.41 12.14
N THR A 94 15.16 0.33 13.36
CA THR A 94 14.38 -0.15 14.52
C THR A 94 13.19 0.77 14.81
N GLN A 95 13.42 2.08 14.90
CA GLN A 95 12.35 3.05 15.15
C GLN A 95 11.40 3.13 13.95
N ALA A 96 11.90 3.15 12.72
CA ALA A 96 11.08 3.17 11.52
C ALA A 96 10.14 1.95 11.42
N GLN A 97 10.63 0.77 11.80
CA GLN A 97 9.80 -0.44 11.87
C GLN A 97 8.74 -0.33 12.98
N ALA A 98 9.11 0.17 14.16
CA ALA A 98 8.16 0.40 15.24
C ALA A 98 7.05 1.39 14.84
N ASP A 99 7.40 2.51 14.21
CA ASP A 99 6.45 3.50 13.70
C ASP A 99 5.53 2.89 12.63
N ALA A 100 6.09 2.08 11.73
CA ALA A 100 5.34 1.38 10.69
C ALA A 100 4.31 0.42 11.31
N LEU A 101 4.72 -0.35 12.33
CA LEU A 101 3.82 -1.24 13.06
C LEU A 101 2.72 -0.47 13.81
N GLN A 102 3.03 0.69 14.38
CA GLN A 102 2.04 1.54 15.03
C GLN A 102 0.96 2.01 14.05
N TRP A 103 1.37 2.49 12.86
CA TRP A 103 0.41 2.91 11.83
C TRP A 103 -0.32 1.75 11.17
N ALA A 104 0.31 0.58 11.07
CA ALA A 104 -0.36 -0.64 10.64
C ALA A 104 -1.50 -1.02 11.61
N LYS A 105 -1.26 -0.95 12.92
CA LYS A 105 -2.30 -1.15 13.95
C LYS A 105 -3.41 -0.10 13.81
N HIS A 106 -3.04 1.17 13.61
CA HIS A 106 -4.03 2.23 13.42
C HIS A 106 -4.93 1.96 12.22
N TRP A 107 -4.37 1.54 11.08
CA TRP A 107 -5.15 1.13 9.91
C TRP A 107 -6.10 -0.03 10.25
N ALA A 108 -5.61 -1.08 10.90
CA ALA A 108 -6.41 -2.24 11.28
C ALA A 108 -7.60 -1.86 12.19
N THR A 109 -7.41 -0.91 13.13
CA THR A 109 -8.51 -0.44 13.99
C THR A 109 -9.63 0.29 13.23
N GLN A 110 -9.39 0.76 12.00
CA GLN A 110 -10.44 1.33 11.16
C GLN A 110 -11.30 0.26 10.46
N GLY A 111 -10.87 -1.01 10.48
CA GLY A 111 -11.56 -2.10 9.79
C GLY A 111 -11.47 -2.03 8.26
N PHE A 112 -10.50 -1.31 7.71
CA PHE A 112 -10.30 -1.21 6.27
C PHE A 112 -9.52 -2.41 5.72
N ALA A 113 -9.97 -2.96 4.59
CA ALA A 113 -9.28 -4.04 3.92
C ALA A 113 -7.87 -3.63 3.48
N SER A 114 -6.93 -4.58 3.54
CA SER A 114 -5.56 -4.35 3.08
C SER A 114 -4.92 -5.59 2.44
N LEU A 115 -4.04 -5.35 1.47
CA LEU A 115 -3.21 -6.34 0.80
C LEU A 115 -1.77 -5.83 0.77
N TRP A 116 -0.85 -6.65 1.26
CA TRP A 116 0.59 -6.44 1.14
C TRP A 116 1.16 -7.32 0.03
N ILE A 117 1.84 -6.70 -0.92
CA ILE A 117 2.61 -7.35 -1.98
C ILE A 117 4.09 -7.16 -1.64
N ASP A 118 4.74 -8.24 -1.21
CA ASP A 118 6.16 -8.23 -0.89
C ASP A 118 6.97 -8.15 -2.18
N THR A 119 7.81 -7.13 -2.30
CA THR A 119 8.68 -6.94 -3.47
C THR A 119 10.10 -7.46 -3.25
N ALA A 120 10.38 -8.10 -2.11
CA ALA A 120 11.67 -8.72 -1.84
C ALA A 120 11.92 -9.91 -2.80
N PRO A 121 13.18 -10.13 -3.25
CA PRO A 121 13.54 -11.35 -3.98
C PRO A 121 13.32 -12.63 -3.17
N GLN A 122 13.46 -12.52 -1.84
CA GLN A 122 13.14 -13.57 -0.87
C GLN A 122 12.45 -12.94 0.34
N PRO A 123 11.36 -13.54 0.86
CA PRO A 123 10.65 -13.04 2.03
C PRO A 123 11.57 -12.94 3.27
N THR A 124 11.64 -11.75 3.88
CA THR A 124 12.48 -11.49 5.07
C THR A 124 11.67 -11.34 6.37
N GLY A 125 10.39 -11.73 6.38
CA GLY A 125 9.50 -11.68 7.55
C GLY A 125 8.93 -10.29 7.89
N GLN A 126 9.68 -9.20 7.71
CA GLN A 126 9.23 -7.82 8.03
C GLN A 126 7.96 -7.41 7.27
N ALA A 127 7.89 -7.70 5.96
CA ALA A 127 6.70 -7.46 5.15
C ALA A 127 5.49 -8.26 5.65
N GLN A 128 5.71 -9.52 6.03
CA GLN A 128 4.66 -10.39 6.56
C GLN A 128 4.16 -9.93 7.94
N GLU A 129 5.06 -9.48 8.81
CA GLU A 129 4.73 -8.89 10.10
C GLU A 129 3.83 -7.65 9.93
N LEU A 130 4.18 -6.76 9.01
CA LEU A 130 3.37 -5.58 8.70
C LEU A 130 2.01 -5.96 8.11
N ALA A 131 1.97 -6.92 7.19
CA ALA A 131 0.72 -7.42 6.62
C ALA A 131 -0.21 -8.02 7.70
N ASN A 132 0.34 -8.84 8.60
CA ASN A 132 -0.41 -9.40 9.72
C ASN A 132 -0.92 -8.30 10.67
N THR A 133 -0.09 -7.29 10.94
CA THR A 133 -0.44 -6.15 11.81
C THR A 133 -1.55 -5.29 11.20
N LEU A 134 -1.56 -5.13 9.88
CA LEU A 134 -2.64 -4.51 9.13
C LEU A 134 -3.93 -5.33 9.11
N GLN A 135 -3.92 -6.56 9.64
CA GLN A 135 -4.95 -7.59 9.43
C GLN A 135 -5.24 -7.82 7.94
N GLY A 136 -4.21 -7.63 7.13
CA GLY A 136 -4.26 -7.70 5.68
C GLY A 136 -3.82 -9.06 5.16
N ARG A 137 -4.05 -9.24 3.87
CA ARG A 137 -3.52 -10.40 3.14
C ARG A 137 -2.07 -10.15 2.75
N TYR A 138 -1.26 -11.19 2.77
CA TYR A 138 0.15 -11.14 2.40
C TYR A 138 0.41 -11.94 1.12
N LEU A 139 1.16 -11.37 0.18
CA LEU A 139 1.50 -11.97 -1.10
C LEU A 139 3.00 -11.79 -1.43
N PRO A 140 3.83 -12.84 -1.34
CA PRO A 140 5.26 -12.76 -1.67
C PRO A 140 5.58 -12.83 -3.17
N MET A 141 6.60 -12.09 -3.62
CA MET A 141 7.27 -12.25 -4.93
C MET A 141 8.36 -13.35 -4.86
N PRO A 142 8.61 -14.15 -5.93
CA PRO A 142 8.55 -13.81 -7.36
C PRO A 142 7.34 -14.37 -8.14
N TYR A 143 6.28 -14.83 -7.48
CA TYR A 143 5.23 -15.63 -8.14
C TYR A 143 4.01 -14.84 -8.64
N VAL A 144 4.11 -13.52 -8.76
CA VAL A 144 3.01 -12.70 -9.27
C VAL A 144 3.01 -12.74 -10.80
N ALA A 145 2.44 -13.81 -11.37
CA ALA A 145 1.77 -13.67 -12.64
C ALA A 145 0.64 -12.65 -12.46
N SER A 146 0.49 -11.71 -13.39
CA SER A 146 -0.47 -10.60 -13.31
C SER A 146 -1.90 -11.01 -12.90
N GLN A 147 -2.32 -12.24 -13.21
CA GLN A 147 -3.61 -12.83 -12.83
C GLN A 147 -3.75 -13.05 -11.31
N ARG A 148 -2.73 -13.62 -10.65
CA ARG A 148 -2.78 -13.88 -9.20
C ARG A 148 -2.86 -12.60 -8.37
N LEU A 149 -2.27 -11.51 -8.86
CA LEU A 149 -2.39 -10.19 -8.23
C LEU A 149 -3.82 -9.68 -8.25
N ALA A 150 -4.48 -9.90 -9.39
CA ALA A 150 -5.84 -9.47 -9.64
C ALA A 150 -6.81 -10.25 -8.75
N ASP A 151 -6.63 -11.57 -8.66
CA ASP A 151 -7.41 -12.43 -7.77
C ASP A 151 -7.15 -12.09 -6.28
N ALA A 152 -5.90 -11.79 -5.92
CA ALA A 152 -5.57 -11.35 -4.57
C ALA A 152 -6.27 -10.03 -4.21
N VAL A 153 -6.33 -9.05 -5.12
CA VAL A 153 -7.11 -7.83 -4.86
C VAL A 153 -8.60 -8.12 -4.83
N GLN A 154 -9.15 -8.94 -5.72
CA GLN A 154 -10.57 -9.30 -5.71
C GLN A 154 -11.01 -9.94 -4.40
N THR A 155 -10.26 -10.92 -3.91
CA THR A 155 -10.58 -11.58 -2.65
C THR A 155 -10.37 -10.64 -1.46
N ALA A 156 -9.47 -9.66 -1.54
CA ALA A 156 -9.33 -8.63 -0.49
C ALA A 156 -10.47 -7.60 -0.47
N ILE A 157 -11.14 -7.38 -1.61
CA ILE A 157 -12.34 -6.52 -1.70
C ILE A 157 -13.59 -7.26 -1.20
N ALA A 158 -13.63 -8.58 -1.32
CA ALA A 158 -14.80 -9.40 -1.01
C ALA A 158 -14.91 -9.81 0.48
N SER A 159 -13.87 -9.56 1.27
CA SER A 159 -13.76 -9.82 2.71
C SER A 159 -14.00 -8.55 3.51
#